data_AF-A0A822DVX3-F1
#
_entry.id   AF-A0A822DVX3-F1
#
_cell.length_a   1.000
_cell.length_b   1.000
_cell.length_c   1.000
_cell.angle_alpha   90.00
_cell.angle_beta   90.00
_cell.angle_gamma   90.00
#
_symmetry.space_group_name_H-M   'P 1'
#
loop_
_entity.id
_entity.type
_entity.pdbx_description
1 polymer ?
#
loop_
_entity_poly.entity_id
_entity_poly.type
_entity_poly.pdbx_seq_one_letter_code
_entity_poly.pdbx_strand_id
1 'polypeptide(L)'
;SQAPIGKVLPQNINAGTNGGTKLPIIYHNGPVMLGTINVYLVGIIRSFIRGIGGTTWFNIMKKHYQIDGTTKTFVTGPFIIPAEKDVGYTFEKKLNSTNIKDGLIELINNGDLDDDPNGIYLWLTSADVSETDRQGKSFIHDHCGWHSYFSIDNTNYVYGFIGNPGSSTRNGCTVFNTNPPLSPNNDPGVDSMITVIAHELAESLSDPNFNAWYDRKRDENADKW
;
A
#
# COMPACT_ATOMS: atom_id res chain seq x y z
N SER A 1 -1.41 -6.45 12.01
CA SER A 1 -0.43 -7.22 11.19
C SER A 1 0.29 -6.23 10.27
N GLN A 2 1.30 -6.62 9.52
CA GLN A 2 1.86 -5.83 8.41
C GLN A 2 2.10 -6.85 7.29
N ALA A 3 1.66 -6.54 6.07
CA ALA A 3 2.02 -7.29 4.88
C ALA A 3 3.14 -6.50 4.18
N PRO A 4 4.40 -6.94 4.25
CA PRO A 4 5.52 -6.25 3.61
C PRO A 4 5.70 -6.71 2.16
N ILE A 5 5.89 -5.77 1.24
CA ILE A 5 6.27 -6.09 -0.15
C ILE A 5 7.68 -6.64 -0.23
N GLY A 6 7.83 -7.90 -0.65
CA GLY A 6 9.09 -8.47 -1.10
C GLY A 6 9.26 -8.38 -2.62
N LYS A 7 9.79 -7.25 -3.12
CA LYS A 7 10.28 -6.97 -4.51
C LYS A 7 9.26 -6.35 -5.49
N VAL A 8 9.66 -5.23 -6.11
CA VAL A 8 9.08 -4.68 -7.35
C VAL A 8 9.65 -5.48 -8.53
N LEU A 9 8.75 -6.01 -9.39
CA LEU A 9 9.07 -6.97 -10.43
C LEU A 9 10.06 -6.42 -11.48
N PRO A 10 11.25 -7.01 -11.71
CA PRO A 10 12.07 -6.67 -12.87
C PRO A 10 11.36 -7.05 -14.18
N GLN A 11 11.54 -6.25 -15.23
CA GLN A 11 10.93 -6.41 -16.57
C GLN A 11 11.36 -7.68 -17.36
N ASN A 12 11.96 -8.68 -16.73
CA ASN A 12 12.31 -9.92 -17.41
C ASN A 12 11.27 -10.98 -17.14
N ILE A 13 10.24 -10.98 -18.00
CA ILE A 13 9.23 -12.02 -18.15
C ILE A 13 9.90 -13.28 -18.73
N ASN A 14 10.74 -13.95 -17.95
CA ASN A 14 10.93 -15.38 -18.11
C ASN A 14 9.96 -16.03 -17.15
N ALA A 15 8.85 -16.52 -17.70
CA ALA A 15 7.91 -17.40 -17.02
C ALA A 15 8.66 -18.65 -16.55
N GLY A 16 9.27 -18.55 -15.37
CA GLY A 16 9.89 -19.68 -14.68
C GLY A 16 8.78 -20.63 -14.28
N THR A 17 8.73 -21.78 -14.95
CA THR A 17 7.87 -22.92 -14.65
C THR A 17 8.26 -23.53 -13.30
N ASN A 18 7.95 -22.87 -12.19
CA ASN A 18 7.96 -23.50 -10.88
C ASN A 18 6.52 -23.89 -10.53
N GLY A 19 6.16 -25.11 -10.92
CA GLY A 19 4.89 -25.78 -10.64
C GLY A 19 4.70 -26.12 -9.16
N GLY A 20 4.78 -25.13 -8.28
CA GLY A 20 4.12 -25.19 -6.98
C GLY A 20 2.65 -24.86 -7.18
N THR A 21 1.74 -25.59 -6.54
CA THR A 21 0.32 -25.21 -6.53
C THR A 21 0.19 -23.82 -5.90
N LYS A 22 -0.14 -22.81 -6.72
CA LYS A 22 -0.47 -21.47 -6.23
C LYS A 22 -1.62 -21.62 -5.24
N LEU A 23 -1.38 -21.21 -4.01
CA LEU A 23 -2.40 -21.28 -2.97
C LEU A 23 -3.49 -20.25 -3.29
N PRO A 24 -4.77 -20.66 -3.29
CA PRO A 24 -5.85 -19.73 -3.59
C PRO A 24 -5.97 -18.70 -2.47
N ILE A 25 -6.23 -17.44 -2.85
CA ILE A 25 -6.74 -16.44 -1.92
C ILE A 25 -8.15 -16.88 -1.52
N ILE A 26 -8.41 -16.98 -0.23
CA ILE A 26 -9.68 -17.42 0.34
C ILE A 26 -10.24 -16.34 1.26
N TYR A 27 -11.57 -16.30 1.39
CA TYR A 27 -12.27 -15.35 2.24
C TYR A 27 -12.37 -15.84 3.69
N HIS A 28 -12.13 -14.97 4.67
CA HIS A 28 -12.04 -15.28 6.10
C HIS A 28 -13.03 -14.48 6.98
N ASN A 29 -14.12 -13.99 6.37
CA ASN A 29 -15.21 -13.27 7.05
C ASN A 29 -14.88 -11.86 7.55
N GLY A 30 -13.73 -11.30 7.18
CA GLY A 30 -13.38 -9.90 7.42
C GLY A 30 -14.04 -8.92 6.44
N PRO A 31 -14.02 -7.62 6.76
CA PRO A 31 -14.57 -6.60 5.88
C PRO A 31 -13.68 -6.35 4.67
N VAL A 32 -14.24 -5.72 3.64
CA VAL A 32 -13.51 -5.15 2.50
C VAL A 32 -13.82 -3.66 2.39
N MET A 33 -13.03 -2.90 1.63
CA MET A 33 -13.28 -1.47 1.46
C MET A 33 -14.48 -1.21 0.55
N LEU A 34 -15.42 -0.37 1.03
CA LEU A 34 -16.70 -0.10 0.36
C LEU A 34 -16.93 1.40 0.12
N GLY A 35 -17.85 1.74 -0.78
CA GLY A 35 -18.21 3.11 -1.12
C GLY A 35 -17.17 3.82 -1.97
N THR A 36 -17.08 5.14 -1.79
CA THR A 36 -15.97 5.94 -2.32
C THR A 36 -14.77 5.76 -1.41
N ILE A 37 -13.60 5.45 -1.97
CA ILE A 37 -12.39 5.17 -1.21
C ILE A 37 -11.51 6.42 -1.20
N ASN A 38 -11.43 7.05 -0.03
CA ASN A 38 -10.58 8.20 0.19
C ASN A 38 -9.14 7.74 0.45
N VAL A 39 -8.18 8.30 -0.26
CA VAL A 39 -6.75 8.06 -0.05
C VAL A 39 -6.13 9.36 0.45
N TYR A 40 -5.76 9.39 1.72
CA TYR A 40 -5.09 10.51 2.37
C TYR A 40 -3.58 10.33 2.22
N LEU A 41 -2.91 11.35 1.70
CA LEU A 41 -1.47 11.28 1.42
C LEU A 41 -0.68 12.17 2.38
N VAL A 42 0.34 11.59 3.02
CA VAL A 42 1.43 12.35 3.62
C VAL A 42 2.62 12.29 2.67
N GLY A 43 2.83 13.34 1.87
CA GLY A 43 3.75 13.37 0.72
C GLY A 43 3.03 13.46 -0.65
N ILE A 44 3.80 13.55 -1.76
CA ILE A 44 3.27 14.01 -3.06
C ILE A 44 3.35 12.93 -4.16
N ILE A 45 2.26 12.19 -4.41
CA ILE A 45 2.00 11.42 -5.66
C ILE A 45 0.50 11.47 -6.00
N ARG A 46 0.09 12.48 -6.78
CA ARG A 46 -1.35 12.76 -7.03
C ARG A 46 -1.91 12.11 -8.30
N SER A 47 -1.15 12.09 -9.39
CA SER A 47 -1.65 11.72 -10.73
C SER A 47 -2.02 10.24 -10.83
N PHE A 48 -1.22 9.36 -10.23
CA PHE A 48 -1.45 7.92 -10.25
C PHE A 48 -2.76 7.52 -9.53
N ILE A 49 -2.94 7.98 -8.28
CA ILE A 49 -4.11 7.65 -7.46
C ILE A 49 -5.41 8.10 -8.13
N ARG A 50 -5.42 9.29 -8.76
CA ARG A 50 -6.62 9.79 -9.46
C ARG A 50 -7.00 8.94 -10.67
N GLY A 51 -6.03 8.30 -11.33
CA GLY A 51 -6.28 7.49 -12.52
C GLY A 51 -6.62 6.02 -12.22
N ILE A 52 -6.03 5.45 -11.17
CA ILE A 52 -6.03 3.99 -10.96
C ILE A 52 -7.44 3.39 -10.79
N GLY A 53 -8.38 4.13 -10.18
CA GLY A 53 -9.75 3.67 -9.95
C GLY A 53 -10.60 3.48 -11.21
N GLY A 54 -10.20 4.07 -12.34
CA GLY A 54 -10.86 3.90 -13.64
C GLY A 54 -10.29 2.78 -14.51
N THR A 55 -9.25 2.08 -14.03
CA THR A 55 -8.50 1.11 -14.83
C THR A 55 -9.11 -0.30 -14.79
N THR A 56 -8.74 -1.13 -15.77
CA THR A 56 -9.06 -2.57 -15.74
C THR A 56 -8.41 -3.30 -14.57
N TRP A 57 -7.28 -2.78 -14.05
CA TRP A 57 -6.66 -3.26 -12.82
C TRP A 57 -7.63 -3.16 -11.64
N PHE A 58 -8.32 -2.03 -11.48
CA PHE A 58 -9.28 -1.85 -10.38
C PHE A 58 -10.50 -2.78 -10.49
N ASN A 59 -10.88 -3.19 -11.71
CA ASN A 59 -11.95 -4.19 -11.88
C ASN A 59 -11.57 -5.59 -11.33
N ILE A 60 -10.28 -5.89 -11.18
CA ILE A 60 -9.85 -7.11 -10.48
C ILE A 60 -10.18 -7.00 -8.99
N MET A 61 -10.00 -5.81 -8.40
CA MET A 61 -10.27 -5.58 -6.97
C MET A 61 -11.74 -5.76 -6.62
N LYS A 62 -12.64 -5.34 -7.52
CA LYS A 62 -14.11 -5.52 -7.42
C LYS A 62 -14.58 -6.99 -7.40
N LYS A 63 -13.68 -7.97 -7.50
CA LYS A 63 -14.00 -9.41 -7.32
C LYS A 63 -13.97 -9.85 -5.86
N HIS A 64 -13.26 -9.12 -5.00
CA HIS A 64 -13.23 -9.36 -3.55
C HIS A 64 -14.49 -8.81 -2.90
N TYR A 65 -14.93 -9.44 -1.81
CA TYR A 65 -16.21 -9.14 -1.18
C TYR A 65 -16.20 -9.42 0.31
N GLN A 66 -17.12 -8.78 1.03
CA GLN A 66 -17.52 -9.21 2.36
C GLN A 66 -18.90 -9.87 2.32
N ILE A 67 -19.22 -10.63 3.36
CA ILE A 67 -20.52 -11.24 3.59
C ILE A 67 -21.08 -10.69 4.90
N ASP A 68 -22.27 -10.09 4.85
CA ASP A 68 -23.09 -9.74 6.01
C ASP A 68 -24.38 -10.55 5.98
N GLY A 69 -24.53 -11.48 6.92
CA GLY A 69 -25.57 -12.51 6.90
C GLY A 69 -25.47 -13.38 5.64
N THR A 70 -26.37 -13.16 4.69
CA THR A 70 -26.38 -13.83 3.38
C THR A 70 -26.03 -12.88 2.22
N THR A 71 -25.84 -11.59 2.51
CA THR A 71 -25.61 -10.56 1.50
C THR A 71 -24.14 -10.46 1.21
N LYS A 72 -23.82 -10.54 -0.08
CA LYS A 72 -22.45 -10.39 -0.59
C LYS A 72 -22.25 -9.00 -1.15
N THR A 73 -21.34 -8.23 -0.54
CA THR A 73 -21.01 -6.86 -0.98
C THR A 73 -19.57 -6.81 -1.45
N PHE A 74 -19.35 -6.38 -2.69
CA PHE A 74 -18.03 -6.37 -3.31
C PHE A 74 -17.29 -5.06 -3.05
N VAL A 75 -15.96 -5.10 -3.11
CA VAL A 75 -15.11 -3.90 -3.15
C VAL A 75 -15.67 -2.91 -4.15
N THR A 76 -15.78 -1.66 -3.73
CA THR A 76 -16.32 -0.55 -4.54
C THR A 76 -15.31 0.61 -4.62
N GLY A 77 -15.67 1.64 -5.37
CA GLY A 77 -14.87 2.86 -5.57
C GLY A 77 -15.76 3.99 -6.10
N PRO A 78 -15.20 5.06 -6.68
CA PRO A 78 -13.81 5.25 -7.12
C PRO A 78 -12.84 5.60 -5.99
N PHE A 79 -11.56 5.76 -6.33
CA PHE A 79 -10.58 6.42 -5.47
C PHE A 79 -10.66 7.94 -5.60
N ILE A 80 -10.60 8.67 -4.50
CA ILE A 80 -10.42 10.12 -4.47
C ILE A 80 -9.33 10.51 -3.46
N ILE A 81 -8.69 11.66 -3.67
CA ILE A 81 -7.70 12.23 -2.75
C ILE A 81 -8.33 13.49 -2.16
N PRO A 82 -9.02 13.39 -1.01
CA PRO A 82 -9.66 14.55 -0.39
C PRO A 82 -8.63 15.52 0.19
N ALA A 83 -7.57 15.00 0.82
CA ALA A 83 -6.51 15.80 1.41
C ALA A 83 -5.12 15.21 1.15
N GLU A 84 -4.12 16.09 1.15
CA GLU A 84 -2.70 15.76 1.13
C GLU A 84 -1.97 16.72 2.05
N LYS A 85 -1.05 16.19 2.84
CA LYS A 85 -0.22 16.96 3.76
C LYS A 85 1.25 16.70 3.48
N ASP A 86 2.04 17.77 3.37
CA ASP A 86 3.48 17.67 3.51
C ASP A 86 3.85 18.03 4.95
N VAL A 87 4.48 17.08 5.64
CA VAL A 87 4.95 17.24 7.03
C VAL A 87 6.46 17.42 7.12
N GLY A 88 7.17 17.51 5.98
CA GLY A 88 8.62 17.56 5.93
C GLY A 88 9.28 16.45 6.75
N TYR A 89 10.40 16.76 7.39
CA TYR A 89 11.12 15.85 8.28
C TYR A 89 10.70 16.01 9.75
N THR A 90 9.40 16.07 10.04
CA THR A 90 8.88 16.17 11.42
C THR A 90 9.41 15.05 12.33
N PHE A 91 9.71 13.89 11.74
CA PHE A 91 10.35 12.74 12.41
C PHE A 91 11.79 12.51 11.92
N GLU A 92 12.50 13.59 11.59
CA GLU A 92 13.82 13.55 10.95
C GLU A 92 13.81 12.69 9.66
N LYS A 93 14.95 12.11 9.30
CA LYS A 93 15.09 11.18 8.16
C LYS A 93 15.02 9.71 8.58
N LYS A 94 14.48 9.43 9.77
CA LYS A 94 14.44 8.09 10.37
C LYS A 94 13.06 7.82 10.93
N LEU A 95 12.29 7.04 10.18
CA LEU A 95 10.95 6.62 10.59
C LEU A 95 10.98 5.21 11.19
N ASN A 96 9.98 4.94 12.00
CA ASN A 96 9.53 3.59 12.30
C ASN A 96 8.00 3.55 12.23
N SER A 97 7.43 2.35 12.27
CA SER A 97 5.97 2.17 12.19
C SER A 97 5.20 2.94 13.29
N THR A 98 5.79 3.16 14.46
CA THR A 98 5.17 3.97 15.52
C THR A 98 5.11 5.45 15.14
N ASN A 99 6.21 6.02 14.61
CA ASN A 99 6.22 7.42 14.17
C ASN A 99 5.17 7.68 13.08
N ILE A 100 5.05 6.77 12.12
CA ILE A 100 4.06 6.89 11.03
C ILE A 100 2.64 6.85 11.60
N LYS A 101 2.34 5.85 12.44
CA LYS A 101 1.01 5.70 13.05
C LYS A 101 0.65 6.89 13.95
N ASP A 102 1.53 7.28 14.87
CA ASP A 102 1.27 8.38 15.81
C ASP A 102 1.16 9.73 15.06
N GLY A 103 1.98 9.93 14.01
CA GLY A 103 1.89 11.12 13.15
C GLY A 103 0.58 11.20 12.38
N LEU A 104 0.05 10.08 11.88
CA LEU A 104 -1.27 10.07 11.23
C LEU A 104 -2.39 10.39 12.22
N ILE A 105 -2.34 9.84 13.44
CA ILE A 105 -3.31 10.16 14.50
C ILE A 105 -3.26 11.65 14.85
N GLU A 106 -2.06 12.24 14.95
CA GLU A 106 -1.90 13.67 15.18
C GLU A 106 -2.50 14.52 14.05
N LEU A 107 -2.24 14.17 12.79
CA LEU A 107 -2.81 14.88 11.63
C LEU A 107 -4.33 14.80 11.60
N ILE A 108 -4.92 13.65 11.95
CA ILE A 108 -6.37 13.47 12.07
C ILE A 108 -6.92 14.36 13.20
N ASN A 109 -6.33 14.29 14.39
CA ASN A 109 -6.78 15.07 15.56
C ASN A 109 -6.67 16.59 15.36
N ASN A 110 -5.67 17.04 14.60
CA ASN A 110 -5.47 18.45 14.27
C ASN A 110 -6.37 18.93 13.13
N GLY A 111 -7.12 18.04 12.46
CA GLY A 111 -7.93 18.35 11.29
C GLY A 111 -7.12 18.64 10.02
N ASP A 112 -5.86 18.22 9.99
CA ASP A 112 -5.00 18.31 8.80
C ASP A 112 -5.35 17.22 7.77
N LEU A 113 -5.82 16.06 8.26
CA LEU A 113 -6.45 14.99 7.49
C LEU A 113 -7.84 14.74 8.08
N ASP A 114 -8.79 14.34 7.24
CA ASP A 114 -10.15 14.06 7.72
C ASP A 114 -10.15 12.80 8.60
N ASP A 115 -11.01 12.79 9.62
CA ASP A 115 -11.33 11.59 10.39
C ASP A 115 -12.23 10.67 9.57
N ASP A 116 -11.61 9.73 8.86
CA ASP A 116 -12.27 8.83 7.92
C ASP A 116 -11.86 7.37 8.14
N PRO A 117 -12.67 6.57 8.85
CA PRO A 117 -12.41 5.16 9.08
C PRO A 117 -12.64 4.29 7.83
N ASN A 118 -13.19 4.85 6.75
CA ASN A 118 -13.29 4.20 5.43
C ASN A 118 -12.19 4.71 4.47
N GLY A 119 -11.22 5.46 4.99
CA GLY A 119 -10.06 5.97 4.27
C GLY A 119 -8.85 5.04 4.32
N ILE A 120 -7.92 5.25 3.39
CA ILE A 120 -6.57 4.66 3.38
C ILE A 120 -5.57 5.81 3.54
N TYR A 121 -4.75 5.75 4.58
CA TYR A 121 -3.75 6.79 4.90
C TYR A 121 -2.35 6.33 4.51
N LEU A 122 -1.77 6.91 3.47
CA LEU A 122 -0.45 6.50 2.98
C LEU A 122 0.62 7.53 3.37
N TRP A 123 1.66 7.06 4.03
CA TRP A 123 2.86 7.82 4.33
C TRP A 123 3.93 7.59 3.26
N LEU A 124 4.17 8.61 2.44
CA LEU A 124 5.13 8.59 1.34
C LEU A 124 6.41 9.31 1.78
N THR A 125 7.57 8.74 1.49
CA THR A 125 8.85 9.36 1.87
C THR A 125 9.68 9.83 0.68
N SER A 126 10.64 10.71 0.94
CA SER A 126 11.74 11.01 0.03
C SER A 126 12.83 9.92 0.09
N ALA A 127 13.67 9.87 -0.95
CA ALA A 127 14.67 8.80 -1.11
C ALA A 127 15.78 8.77 -0.04
N ASP A 128 15.88 9.82 0.77
CA ASP A 128 16.87 9.96 1.84
C ASP A 128 16.32 9.63 3.24
N VAL A 129 15.08 9.13 3.32
CA VAL A 129 14.46 8.66 4.56
C VAL A 129 14.63 7.16 4.70
N SER A 130 15.11 6.71 5.86
CA SER A 130 15.09 5.30 6.26
C SER A 130 13.84 4.99 7.09
N GLU A 131 13.29 3.79 6.95
CA GLU A 131 12.19 3.29 7.79
C GLU A 131 12.52 1.89 8.34
N THR A 132 12.05 1.63 9.56
CA THR A 132 12.10 0.30 10.18
C THR A 132 10.70 -0.13 10.63
N ASP A 133 10.26 -1.27 10.13
CA ASP A 133 8.94 -1.81 10.44
C ASP A 133 8.85 -2.32 11.88
N ARG A 134 7.66 -2.70 12.34
CA ARG A 134 7.47 -3.21 13.71
C ARG A 134 8.08 -4.61 13.94
N GLN A 135 8.57 -5.30 12.90
CA GLN A 135 9.36 -6.53 12.99
C GLN A 135 10.88 -6.25 13.04
N GLY A 136 11.32 -4.99 12.95
CA GLY A 136 12.74 -4.63 12.87
C GLY A 136 13.33 -4.78 11.47
N LYS A 137 12.51 -4.98 10.44
CA LYS A 137 12.92 -5.03 9.04
C LYS A 137 13.08 -3.62 8.50
N SER A 138 14.01 -3.43 7.58
CA SER A 138 14.37 -2.11 7.07
C SER A 138 13.86 -1.90 5.64
N PHE A 139 13.32 -0.70 5.40
CA PHE A 139 13.03 -0.23 4.06
C PHE A 139 14.26 -0.39 3.14
N ILE A 140 14.03 -0.81 1.89
CA ILE A 140 14.99 -1.09 0.81
C ILE A 140 15.82 -2.37 0.98
N HIS A 141 15.89 -2.91 2.18
CA HIS A 141 16.59 -4.16 2.48
C HIS A 141 15.64 -5.34 2.55
N ASP A 142 14.48 -5.14 3.16
CA ASP A 142 13.51 -6.19 3.45
C ASP A 142 12.15 -5.93 2.81
N HIS A 143 11.76 -4.66 2.67
CA HIS A 143 10.50 -4.25 2.05
C HIS A 143 10.58 -2.94 1.27
N CYS A 144 9.60 -2.72 0.40
CA CYS A 144 9.46 -1.48 -0.39
C CYS A 144 8.30 -0.60 0.08
N GLY A 145 7.33 -1.23 0.74
CA GLY A 145 6.16 -0.65 1.37
C GLY A 145 5.51 -1.69 2.26
N TRP A 146 4.50 -1.26 3.00
CA TRP A 146 3.59 -2.12 3.73
C TRP A 146 2.29 -1.39 4.02
N HIS A 147 1.20 -2.12 4.18
CA HIS A 147 -0.04 -1.62 4.78
C HIS A 147 -0.27 -2.25 6.15
N SER A 148 -1.14 -1.63 6.93
CA SER A 148 -1.56 -2.05 8.25
C SER A 148 -2.86 -1.34 8.65
N TYR A 149 -3.30 -1.59 9.89
CA TYR A 149 -4.38 -0.82 10.50
C TYR A 149 -4.03 -0.43 11.93
N PHE A 150 -4.60 0.68 12.39
CA PHE A 150 -4.64 1.06 13.81
C PHE A 150 -6.08 1.30 14.23
N SER A 151 -6.32 1.44 15.54
CA SER A 151 -7.67 1.69 16.07
C SER A 151 -7.71 2.96 16.91
N ILE A 152 -8.71 3.80 16.66
CA ILE A 152 -9.11 4.93 17.52
C ILE A 152 -10.51 4.59 18.03
N ASP A 153 -10.71 4.54 19.35
CA ASP A 153 -12.01 4.24 19.98
C ASP A 153 -12.74 3.01 19.41
N ASN A 154 -12.00 1.90 19.24
CA ASN A 154 -12.46 0.64 18.63
C ASN A 154 -12.87 0.71 17.15
N THR A 155 -12.59 1.82 16.47
CA THR A 155 -12.78 1.97 15.03
C THR A 155 -11.44 1.78 14.33
N ASN A 156 -11.38 0.90 13.34
CA ASN A 156 -10.16 0.63 12.59
C ASN A 156 -9.95 1.63 11.44
N TYR A 157 -8.69 2.03 11.25
CA TYR A 157 -8.23 2.90 10.18
C TYR A 157 -7.12 2.19 9.41
N VAL A 158 -7.19 2.18 8.09
CA VAL A 158 -6.20 1.53 7.23
C VAL A 158 -5.10 2.52 6.90
N TYR A 159 -3.83 2.12 7.06
CA TYR A 159 -2.70 2.99 6.75
C TYR A 159 -1.54 2.20 6.15
N GLY A 160 -0.58 2.90 5.55
CA GLY A 160 0.59 2.24 5.00
C GLY A 160 1.78 3.17 4.85
N PHE A 161 2.92 2.55 4.57
CA PHE A 161 4.17 3.19 4.26
C PHE A 161 4.57 2.90 2.81
N ILE A 162 4.97 3.94 2.10
CA ILE A 162 5.47 3.87 0.73
C ILE A 162 6.86 4.53 0.70
N GLY A 163 7.89 3.71 0.60
CA GLY A 163 9.26 4.21 0.56
C GLY A 163 9.70 4.59 -0.85
N ASN A 164 10.40 5.71 -1.00
CA ASN A 164 11.05 6.08 -2.26
C ASN A 164 12.44 5.40 -2.36
N PRO A 165 12.66 4.44 -3.27
CA PRO A 165 13.94 3.75 -3.37
C PRO A 165 15.03 4.58 -4.08
N GLY A 166 14.70 5.77 -4.59
CA GLY A 166 15.53 6.51 -5.54
C GLY A 166 15.89 5.61 -6.73
N SER A 167 17.19 5.47 -6.98
CA SER A 167 17.73 4.56 -8.00
C SER A 167 18.27 3.23 -7.44
N SER A 168 18.03 2.92 -6.16
CA SER A 168 18.59 1.73 -5.53
C SER A 168 17.74 0.48 -5.81
N THR A 169 18.32 -0.45 -6.57
CA THR A 169 17.72 -1.74 -6.95
C THR A 169 17.67 -2.79 -5.85
N ARG A 170 18.09 -2.43 -4.62
CA ARG A 170 18.09 -3.36 -3.49
C ARG A 170 16.69 -3.85 -3.20
N ASN A 171 16.62 -5.13 -2.81
CA ASN A 171 15.38 -5.86 -2.60
C ASN A 171 14.38 -5.76 -3.77
N GLY A 172 14.85 -5.41 -4.97
CA GLY A 172 14.00 -5.15 -6.11
C GLY A 172 13.05 -3.97 -5.93
N CYS A 173 13.28 -3.01 -5.03
CA CYS A 173 12.34 -1.88 -4.86
C CYS A 173 12.29 -0.93 -6.05
N THR A 174 13.30 -0.97 -6.91
CA THR A 174 13.25 -0.39 -8.26
C THR A 174 13.91 -1.32 -9.26
N VAL A 175 13.50 -1.19 -10.52
CA VAL A 175 14.03 -1.92 -11.66
C VAL A 175 14.75 -1.01 -12.64
N PHE A 176 14.68 0.30 -12.41
CA PHE A 176 15.26 1.32 -13.27
C PHE A 176 16.75 1.52 -12.93
N ASN A 177 17.56 0.55 -13.34
CA ASN A 177 18.98 0.47 -13.01
C ASN A 177 19.92 0.83 -14.16
N THR A 178 19.36 1.34 -15.26
CA THR A 178 20.10 1.75 -16.46
C THR A 178 20.59 3.18 -16.34
N ASN A 179 21.58 3.56 -17.16
CA ASN A 179 22.03 4.95 -17.28
C ASN A 179 21.92 5.41 -18.76
N PRO A 180 20.97 6.30 -19.10
CA PRO A 180 19.95 6.87 -18.22
C PRO A 180 18.91 5.83 -17.77
N PRO A 181 18.24 6.03 -16.62
CA PRO A 181 17.16 5.16 -16.19
C PRO A 181 16.03 5.18 -17.21
N LEU A 182 15.56 4.01 -17.67
CA LEU A 182 14.37 3.89 -18.51
C LEU A 182 13.10 4.00 -17.65
N SER A 183 12.96 5.09 -16.91
CA SER A 183 11.81 5.41 -16.07
C SER A 183 10.81 6.25 -16.89
N PRO A 184 9.52 5.86 -16.95
CA PRO A 184 8.49 6.56 -17.72
C PRO A 184 8.41 8.07 -17.47
N ASN A 185 8.67 8.51 -16.23
CA ASN A 185 8.60 9.92 -15.84
C ASN A 185 9.98 10.53 -15.54
N ASN A 186 11.07 9.84 -15.89
CA ASN A 186 12.45 10.24 -15.59
C ASN A 186 12.71 10.47 -14.07
N ASP A 187 11.92 9.79 -13.22
CA ASP A 187 12.08 9.68 -11.78
C ASP A 187 11.89 8.20 -11.36
N PRO A 188 12.99 7.42 -11.37
CA PRO A 188 12.97 6.02 -10.93
C PRO A 188 12.33 5.77 -9.58
N GLY A 189 12.51 6.70 -8.64
CA GLY A 189 12.03 6.57 -7.28
C GLY A 189 10.51 6.63 -7.25
N VAL A 190 9.96 7.71 -7.78
CA VAL A 190 8.51 7.94 -7.85
C VAL A 190 7.82 6.88 -8.72
N ASP A 191 8.41 6.52 -9.86
CA ASP A 191 7.84 5.47 -10.73
C ASP A 191 7.80 4.10 -10.04
N SER A 192 8.76 3.83 -9.15
CA SER A 192 8.75 2.62 -8.34
C SER A 192 7.71 2.68 -7.22
N MET A 193 7.57 3.83 -6.56
CA MET A 193 6.54 4.05 -5.55
C MET A 193 5.13 3.82 -6.10
N ILE A 194 4.87 4.17 -7.36
CA ILE A 194 3.59 3.89 -8.02
C ILE A 194 3.23 2.40 -7.98
N THR A 195 4.20 1.52 -8.21
CA THR A 195 3.96 0.06 -8.17
C THR A 195 3.71 -0.42 -6.74
N VAL A 196 4.46 0.12 -5.77
CA VAL A 196 4.28 -0.14 -4.35
C VAL A 196 2.88 0.30 -3.91
N ILE A 197 2.46 1.52 -4.27
CA ILE A 197 1.11 2.04 -3.98
C ILE A 197 0.04 1.13 -4.56
N ALA A 198 0.19 0.68 -5.81
CA ALA A 198 -0.79 -0.22 -6.42
C ALA A 198 -0.94 -1.52 -5.61
N HIS A 199 0.18 -2.11 -5.19
CA HIS A 199 0.20 -3.30 -4.36
C HIS A 199 -0.50 -3.05 -3.01
N GLU A 200 -0.07 -2.03 -2.27
CA GLU A 200 -0.65 -1.74 -0.94
C GLU A 200 -2.14 -1.39 -1.02
N LEU A 201 -2.58 -0.71 -2.09
CA LEU A 201 -4.00 -0.46 -2.32
C LEU A 201 -4.77 -1.74 -2.62
N ALA A 202 -4.23 -2.66 -3.44
CA ALA A 202 -4.91 -3.92 -3.73
C ALA A 202 -5.19 -4.73 -2.47
N GLU A 203 -4.22 -4.77 -1.57
CA GLU A 203 -4.31 -5.48 -0.31
C GLU A 203 -5.21 -4.76 0.68
N SER A 204 -5.03 -3.45 0.85
CA SER A 204 -5.91 -2.60 1.69
C SER A 204 -7.39 -2.72 1.27
N LEU A 205 -7.68 -2.79 -0.03
CA LEU A 205 -9.05 -2.93 -0.53
C LEU A 205 -9.66 -4.28 -0.18
N SER A 206 -8.89 -5.36 -0.37
CA SER A 206 -9.39 -6.73 -0.20
C SER A 206 -9.28 -7.24 1.22
N ASP A 207 -8.34 -6.72 2.02
CA ASP A 207 -8.08 -7.17 3.38
C ASP A 207 -7.60 -6.03 4.31
N PRO A 208 -8.44 -5.00 4.53
CA PRO A 208 -8.09 -3.83 5.33
C PRO A 208 -7.70 -4.15 6.78
N ASN A 209 -8.14 -5.29 7.31
CA ASN A 209 -8.00 -5.67 8.71
C ASN A 209 -7.22 -6.99 8.91
N PHE A 210 -6.57 -7.52 7.86
CA PHE A 210 -5.86 -8.81 7.86
C PHE A 210 -6.72 -10.02 8.29
N ASN A 211 -8.00 -9.96 7.99
CA ASN A 211 -8.99 -10.99 8.33
C ASN A 211 -10.00 -11.25 7.21
N ALA A 212 -9.79 -10.75 5.99
CA ALA A 212 -10.73 -10.89 4.88
C ALA A 212 -10.20 -11.77 3.74
N TRP A 213 -9.20 -11.37 2.95
CA TRP A 213 -8.79 -12.11 1.74
C TRP A 213 -7.29 -12.41 1.72
N TYR A 214 -6.93 -13.62 2.12
CA TYR A 214 -5.54 -14.10 2.13
C TYR A 214 -5.49 -15.62 1.96
N ASP A 215 -4.34 -16.17 1.59
CA ASP A 215 -4.15 -17.62 1.47
C ASP A 215 -3.80 -18.28 2.82
N ARG A 216 -3.59 -19.60 2.85
CA ARG A 216 -3.20 -20.30 4.10
C ARG A 216 -1.82 -19.89 4.67
N LYS A 217 -0.99 -19.16 3.92
CA LYS A 217 0.32 -18.64 4.34
C LYS A 217 0.28 -17.17 4.76
N ARG A 218 -0.88 -16.51 4.69
CA ARG A 218 -1.07 -15.07 4.90
C ARG A 218 -0.59 -14.19 3.76
N ASP A 219 -0.32 -14.77 2.59
CA ASP A 219 -0.08 -13.98 1.39
C ASP A 219 -1.42 -13.41 0.89
N GLU A 220 -1.46 -12.12 0.61
CA GLU A 220 -2.62 -11.42 0.09
C GLU A 220 -2.65 -11.45 -1.45
N ASN A 221 -3.58 -10.73 -2.07
CA ASN A 221 -3.81 -10.81 -3.51
C ASN A 221 -2.65 -10.23 -4.34
N ALA A 222 -1.94 -9.22 -3.84
CA ALA A 222 -0.84 -8.56 -4.53
C ALA A 222 0.52 -9.24 -4.27
N ASP A 223 0.62 -10.06 -3.22
CA ASP A 223 1.72 -11.00 -2.97
C ASP A 223 1.79 -12.16 -3.96
N LYS A 224 0.74 -12.40 -4.76
CA LYS A 224 0.68 -13.54 -5.67
C LYS A 224 1.42 -13.29 -6.99
N TRP A 225 2.49 -14.06 -7.16
CA TRP A 225 3.26 -14.30 -8.39
C TRP A 225 2.52 -15.27 -9.30
#